data_AF-A0AB40A6G3-F1
#
_entry.id   AF-A0AB40A6G3-F1
#
_cell.length_a   1.000
_cell.length_b   1.000
_cell.length_c   1.000
_cell.angle_alpha   90.00
_cell.angle_beta   90.00
_cell.angle_gamma   90.00
#
_symmetry.space_group_name_H-M   'P 1'
#
loop_
_entity.id
_entity.type
_entity.pdbx_description
1 polymer ?
#
loop_
_entity_poly.entity_id
_entity_poly.type
_entity_poly.pdbx_seq_one_letter_code
_entity_poly.pdbx_strand_id
1 'polypeptide(L)'
;MSLNAERSYKMKLRDVENAFKYRRIPYPKRSVELIALLAISCTFFLFMHTNKLNSRLKEMEVKLQPSEFSALGLTGNHISGHDAGKHDDINTLHGTYQYLKSTGQLWRLNPKFLNNTKFHTGDVIYYNRVPKTGSETLTELMIRLGEKNHFQNDRAPFSKPVGVYWDVERQRQEAERIMELQEDSAFVYVEHMNYMNVRPFHLPQPIYINMIRDPVERVISWFYYIRTPWNSVRNFEVSGKFPNRTHFLKNFEDCVLTSDPECRYHYGLMFKDDPGDHKRQSLFFCGHSPICEPFNTPGAIEKAKQNVERDFSVVGSWEDVNVTLTVLENYIPRFFKGSMELYYEPIRGLAFKKQNLNPWKPKISERIKRIMRANFTQEYDFYYFCKQRLYRQYFAINRHLHF
;
A
#
# COMPACT_ATOMS: atom_id res chain seq x y z
N MET A 1 -50.41 40.92 68.69
CA MET A 1 -49.51 39.77 68.53
C MET A 1 -49.00 39.73 67.10
N SER A 2 -47.71 39.43 66.95
CA SER A 2 -46.86 39.44 65.74
C SER A 2 -46.43 40.82 65.20
N LEU A 3 -45.17 41.16 65.51
CA LEU A 3 -44.41 42.31 65.02
C LEU A 3 -43.83 41.96 63.63
N ASN A 4 -44.39 42.53 62.57
CA ASN A 4 -43.86 42.43 61.21
C ASN A 4 -42.82 43.53 60.95
N ALA A 5 -41.55 43.20 61.15
CA ALA A 5 -40.41 44.02 60.75
C ALA A 5 -40.04 43.76 59.28
N GLU A 6 -40.91 44.13 58.33
CA GLU A 6 -40.57 44.23 56.91
C GLU A 6 -40.40 45.71 56.52
N ARG A 7 -39.31 46.35 56.99
CA ARG A 7 -38.97 47.71 56.55
C ARG A 7 -37.48 47.99 56.69
N SER A 8 -36.63 47.29 55.94
CA SER A 8 -35.24 47.76 55.74
C SER A 8 -34.49 47.27 54.48
N TYR A 9 -35.07 46.43 53.61
CA TYR A 9 -34.33 45.93 52.42
C TYR A 9 -34.81 46.50 51.08
N LYS A 10 -35.98 47.14 51.01
CA LYS A 10 -36.51 47.73 49.75
C LYS A 10 -35.99 49.13 49.42
N MET A 11 -35.27 49.79 50.32
CA MET A 11 -34.77 51.15 50.09
C MET A 11 -33.41 51.20 49.39
N LYS A 12 -32.65 50.09 49.35
CA LYS A 12 -31.34 50.04 48.66
C LYS A 12 -31.40 49.60 47.19
N LEU A 13 -32.48 48.98 46.72
CA LEU A 13 -32.60 48.58 45.30
C LEU A 13 -33.00 49.75 44.39
N ARG A 14 -33.81 50.70 44.87
CA ARG A 14 -34.23 51.86 44.07
C ARG A 14 -33.07 52.80 43.74
N ASP A 15 -32.09 52.92 44.62
CA ASP A 15 -30.91 53.76 44.36
C ASP A 15 -29.92 53.09 43.40
N VAL A 16 -29.85 51.76 43.37
CA VAL A 16 -29.02 51.01 42.40
C VAL A 16 -29.66 51.02 41.00
N GLU A 17 -30.98 50.85 40.89
CA GLU A 17 -31.68 50.94 39.60
C GLU A 17 -31.65 52.38 39.02
N ASN A 18 -31.68 53.40 39.88
CA ASN A 18 -31.52 54.79 39.45
C ASN A 18 -30.06 55.13 39.07
N ALA A 19 -29.06 54.48 39.66
CA ALA A 19 -27.65 54.64 39.29
C ALA A 19 -27.31 54.03 37.91
N PHE A 20 -28.01 52.98 37.47
CA PHE A 20 -27.84 52.40 36.13
C PHE A 20 -28.68 53.07 35.04
N LYS A 21 -29.74 53.81 35.39
CA LYS A 21 -30.58 54.55 34.41
C LYS A 21 -29.90 55.77 33.81
N TYR A 22 -28.85 56.32 34.44
CA TYR A 22 -28.17 57.55 34.01
C TYR A 22 -26.68 57.39 33.65
N ARG A 23 -26.24 56.18 33.28
CA ARG A 23 -24.95 55.97 32.59
C ARG A 23 -25.12 55.26 31.25
N ARG A 24 -26.04 55.76 30.41
CA ARG A 24 -25.81 55.69 28.97
C ARG A 24 -24.93 56.88 28.62
N ILE A 25 -23.62 56.68 28.69
CA ILE A 25 -22.69 57.59 28.00
C ILE A 25 -23.13 57.53 26.54
N PRO A 26 -23.61 58.64 25.94
CA PRO A 26 -24.00 58.63 24.55
C PRO A 26 -22.71 58.55 23.75
N TYR A 27 -22.26 57.33 23.45
CA TYR A 27 -21.32 57.15 22.36
C TYR A 27 -22.01 57.69 21.11
N PRO A 28 -21.42 58.68 20.42
CA PRO A 28 -21.97 59.17 19.16
C PRO A 28 -22.30 57.96 18.28
N LYS A 29 -23.44 57.94 17.57
CA LYS A 29 -23.80 56.79 16.69
C LYS A 29 -22.63 56.34 15.81
N ARG A 30 -21.81 57.30 15.35
CA ARG A 30 -20.56 57.08 14.61
C ARG A 30 -19.49 56.28 15.37
N SER A 31 -19.36 56.42 16.69
CA SER A 31 -18.37 55.72 17.50
C SER A 31 -18.74 54.25 17.73
N VAL A 32 -20.04 53.94 17.85
CA VAL A 32 -20.51 52.55 17.95
C VAL A 32 -20.34 51.83 16.61
N GLU A 33 -20.64 52.52 15.50
CA GLU A 33 -20.35 52.03 14.15
C GLU A 33 -18.85 51.79 13.93
N LEU A 34 -18.00 52.69 14.41
CA LEU A 34 -16.54 52.53 14.32
C LEU A 34 -16.04 51.31 15.10
N ILE A 35 -16.54 51.08 16.32
CA ILE A 35 -16.18 49.91 17.13
C ILE A 35 -16.65 48.62 16.45
N ALA A 36 -17.86 48.62 15.87
CA ALA A 36 -18.37 47.46 15.14
C ALA A 36 -17.53 47.16 13.89
N LEU A 37 -17.12 48.19 13.14
CA LEU A 37 -16.24 48.04 11.98
C LEU A 37 -14.84 47.54 12.37
N LEU A 38 -14.29 48.03 13.49
CA LEU A 38 -13.03 47.54 14.05
C LEU A 38 -13.11 46.09 14.50
N ALA A 39 -14.22 45.68 15.13
CA ALA A 39 -14.44 44.31 15.54
C ALA A 39 -14.55 43.37 14.32
N ILE A 40 -15.29 43.78 13.29
CA ILE A 40 -15.42 43.02 12.03
C ILE A 40 -14.08 42.97 11.29
N SER A 41 -13.31 44.06 11.25
CA SER A 41 -11.99 44.05 10.61
C SER A 41 -11.01 43.16 11.37
N CYS A 42 -11.06 43.15 12.70
CA CYS A 42 -10.18 42.33 13.53
C CYS A 42 -10.52 40.84 13.39
N THR A 43 -11.80 40.46 13.38
CA THR A 43 -12.21 39.07 13.14
C THR A 43 -11.88 38.61 11.73
N PHE A 44 -12.06 39.47 10.71
CA PHE A 44 -11.64 39.18 9.34
C PHE A 44 -10.12 38.99 9.23
N PHE A 45 -9.34 39.83 9.90
CA PHE A 45 -7.88 39.72 9.90
C PHE A 45 -7.40 38.45 10.62
N LEU A 46 -8.02 38.12 11.75
CA LEU A 46 -7.75 36.87 12.48
C LEU A 46 -8.10 35.65 11.63
N PHE A 47 -9.25 35.65 10.93
CA PHE A 47 -9.65 34.59 10.00
C PHE A 47 -8.68 34.42 8.83
N MET A 48 -8.25 35.53 8.22
CA MET A 48 -7.22 35.53 7.18
C MET A 48 -5.89 34.98 7.69
N HIS A 49 -5.50 35.36 8.92
CA HIS A 49 -4.25 34.92 9.52
C HIS A 49 -4.29 33.45 9.92
N THR A 50 -5.39 32.94 10.49
CA THR A 50 -5.56 31.51 10.79
C THR A 50 -5.64 30.68 9.52
N ASN A 51 -6.30 31.15 8.46
CA ASN A 51 -6.28 30.47 7.16
C ASN A 51 -4.87 30.40 6.56
N LYS A 52 -4.11 31.50 6.64
CA LYS A 52 -2.71 31.54 6.19
C LYS A 52 -1.82 30.62 7.02
N LEU A 53 -2.02 30.57 8.34
CA LEU A 53 -1.31 29.65 9.23
C LEU A 53 -1.67 28.19 8.95
N ASN A 54 -2.95 27.88 8.76
CA ASN A 54 -3.42 26.54 8.38
C ASN A 54 -2.86 26.11 7.02
N SER A 55 -2.79 27.02 6.05
CA SER A 55 -2.15 26.76 4.76
C SER A 55 -0.66 26.45 4.92
N ARG A 56 0.06 27.20 5.78
CA ARG A 56 1.48 26.98 6.04
C ARG A 56 1.75 25.73 6.88
N LEU A 57 0.86 25.41 7.82
CA LEU A 57 0.90 24.16 8.58
C LEU A 57 0.74 22.96 7.65
N LYS A 58 -0.25 22.99 6.74
CA LYS A 58 -0.40 21.98 5.68
C LYS A 58 0.84 21.89 4.79
N GLU A 59 1.42 23.02 4.39
CA GLU A 59 2.64 23.05 3.58
C GLU A 59 3.86 22.48 4.32
N MET A 60 3.96 22.68 5.64
CA MET A 60 5.02 22.10 6.48
C MET A 60 4.79 20.63 6.79
N GLU A 61 3.54 20.20 6.96
CA GLU A 61 3.15 18.79 7.14
C GLU A 61 3.48 17.97 5.88
N VAL A 62 3.28 18.55 4.69
CA VAL A 62 3.72 18.00 3.39
C VAL A 62 5.24 17.83 3.30
N LYS A 63 6.03 18.67 3.97
CA LYS A 63 7.51 18.61 3.94
C LYS A 63 8.10 17.58 4.91
N LEU A 64 7.35 17.07 5.88
CA LEU A 64 7.86 16.19 6.93
C LEU A 64 7.58 14.68 6.71
N GLN A 65 6.76 14.31 5.72
CA GLN A 65 6.50 12.90 5.40
C GLN A 65 7.24 12.45 4.13
N PRO A 66 8.01 11.33 4.15
CA PRO A 66 8.72 10.82 2.98
C PRO A 66 7.81 10.35 1.83
N SER A 67 6.49 10.28 2.04
CA SER A 67 5.51 9.92 1.02
C SER A 67 4.50 11.06 0.80
N GLU A 68 4.80 11.94 -0.15
CA GLU A 68 3.94 13.08 -0.57
C GLU A 68 2.49 12.68 -0.93
N PHE A 69 2.24 11.40 -1.22
CA PHE A 69 0.92 10.85 -1.55
C PHE A 69 0.09 10.42 -0.33
N SER A 70 0.72 10.02 0.78
CA SER A 70 0.00 9.66 2.02
C SER A 70 -0.46 10.93 2.77
N ALA A 71 0.33 12.01 2.70
CA ALA A 71 0.06 13.30 3.33
C ALA A 71 -1.14 14.06 2.75
N LEU A 72 -1.60 13.70 1.55
CA LEU A 72 -2.75 14.33 0.90
C LEU A 72 -4.11 13.87 1.47
N GLY A 73 -4.15 12.89 2.39
CA GLY A 73 -5.42 12.36 2.91
C GLY A 73 -6.29 11.66 1.85
N LEU A 74 -5.75 11.41 0.66
CA LEU A 74 -6.48 10.87 -0.50
C LEU A 74 -6.71 9.36 -0.45
N THR A 75 -6.26 8.69 0.62
CA THR A 75 -6.58 7.28 0.92
C THR A 75 -7.59 7.13 2.06
N GLY A 76 -8.10 8.23 2.61
CA GLY A 76 -9.13 8.26 3.65
C GLY A 76 -10.49 8.72 3.12
N ASN A 77 -11.51 7.88 3.26
CA ASN A 77 -12.90 8.17 2.94
C ASN A 77 -13.41 9.48 3.58
N HIS A 78 -13.56 10.54 2.78
CA HIS A 78 -14.57 11.58 3.02
C HIS A 78 -15.69 11.42 1.98
N ILE A 79 -16.76 10.74 2.41
CA ILE A 79 -18.05 10.77 1.72
C ILE A 79 -18.72 12.10 2.10
N SER A 80 -18.53 13.13 1.28
CA SER A 80 -19.46 14.26 1.25
C SER A 80 -19.53 14.81 -0.17
N GLY A 81 -20.77 14.87 -0.66
CA GLY A 81 -21.13 15.23 -2.01
C GLY A 81 -20.90 16.69 -2.37
N HIS A 82 -21.01 16.92 -3.68
CA HIS A 82 -20.92 18.19 -4.40
C HIS A 82 -19.51 18.78 -4.59
N ASP A 83 -18.65 18.04 -5.30
CA ASP A 83 -17.95 18.49 -6.52
C ASP A 83 -16.99 17.38 -6.99
N ALA A 84 -17.53 16.42 -7.76
CA ALA A 84 -16.84 15.22 -8.18
C ALA A 84 -16.01 15.44 -9.46
N GLY A 85 -14.80 15.99 -9.30
CA GLY A 85 -13.70 15.78 -10.25
C GLY A 85 -12.96 14.48 -9.93
N LYS A 86 -13.02 13.49 -10.83
CA LYS A 86 -12.47 12.13 -10.75
C LYS A 86 -11.20 11.95 -9.89
N HIS A 87 -11.35 11.40 -8.69
CA HIS A 87 -10.22 11.01 -7.83
C HIS A 87 -9.57 9.67 -8.24
N ASP A 88 -10.28 8.82 -8.99
CA ASP A 88 -9.76 7.53 -9.47
C ASP A 88 -8.67 7.66 -10.55
N ASP A 89 -8.53 8.83 -11.18
CA ASP A 89 -7.65 8.99 -12.33
C ASP A 89 -6.17 8.91 -11.92
N ILE A 90 -5.76 9.43 -10.75
CA ILE A 90 -4.33 9.55 -10.37
C ILE A 90 -3.63 8.19 -10.24
N ASN A 91 -4.36 7.14 -9.87
CA ASN A 91 -3.82 5.80 -9.66
C ASN A 91 -3.64 5.00 -10.96
N THR A 92 -3.93 5.62 -12.11
CA THR A 92 -3.63 5.11 -13.43
C THR A 92 -2.31 5.70 -13.94
N LEU A 93 -1.70 5.04 -14.94
CA LEU A 93 -0.52 5.58 -15.62
C LEU A 93 -0.77 7.02 -16.12
N HIS A 94 -1.93 7.26 -16.76
CA HIS A 94 -2.29 8.58 -17.28
C HIS A 94 -2.49 9.63 -16.19
N GLY A 95 -3.23 9.34 -15.12
CA GLY A 95 -3.43 10.34 -14.08
C GLY A 95 -2.17 10.60 -13.25
N THR A 96 -1.31 9.59 -13.05
CA THR A 96 0.02 9.83 -12.47
C THR A 96 0.84 10.75 -13.37
N TYR A 97 0.80 10.59 -14.70
CA TYR A 97 1.43 11.52 -15.63
C TYR A 97 0.90 12.94 -15.48
N GLN A 98 -0.42 13.13 -15.49
CA GLN A 98 -1.04 14.46 -15.36
C GLN A 98 -0.69 15.13 -14.02
N TYR A 99 -0.67 14.35 -12.94
CA TYR A 99 -0.26 14.83 -11.62
C TYR A 99 1.20 15.29 -11.61
N LEU A 100 2.13 14.46 -12.10
CA LEU A 100 3.54 14.79 -12.15
C LEU A 100 3.82 15.98 -13.07
N LYS A 101 3.06 16.12 -14.16
CA LYS A 101 3.14 17.25 -15.08
C LYS A 101 2.65 18.54 -14.44
N SER A 102 1.47 18.52 -13.81
CA SER A 102 0.87 19.71 -13.17
C SER A 102 1.68 20.20 -11.96
N THR A 103 2.31 19.30 -11.22
CA THR A 103 3.18 19.64 -10.07
C THR A 103 4.61 19.99 -10.48
N GLY A 104 4.97 19.88 -11.77
CA GLY A 104 6.34 20.11 -12.25
C GLY A 104 7.34 19.04 -11.80
N GLN A 105 6.90 17.96 -11.17
CA GLN A 105 7.75 16.87 -10.70
C GLN A 105 8.26 15.99 -11.83
N LEU A 106 7.55 15.90 -12.97
CA LEU A 106 7.91 15.03 -14.10
C LEU A 106 9.34 15.28 -14.58
N TRP A 107 9.74 16.55 -14.71
CA TRP A 107 11.09 16.95 -15.15
C TRP A 107 12.20 16.64 -14.14
N ARG A 108 11.84 16.42 -12.87
CA ARG A 108 12.77 16.11 -11.78
C ARG A 108 13.03 14.60 -11.64
N LEU A 109 12.20 13.76 -12.27
CA LEU A 109 12.35 12.30 -12.18
C LEU A 109 13.65 11.85 -12.83
N ASN A 110 14.50 11.14 -12.09
CA ASN A 110 15.77 10.61 -12.59
C ASN A 110 15.90 9.11 -12.26
N PRO A 111 16.12 8.24 -13.26
CA PRO A 111 16.29 6.82 -13.03
C PRO A 111 17.39 6.50 -12.01
N LYS A 112 18.49 7.27 -12.00
CA LYS A 112 19.60 7.06 -11.06
C LYS A 112 19.18 7.27 -9.60
N PHE A 113 18.16 8.07 -9.33
CA PHE A 113 17.67 8.33 -7.97
C PHE A 113 16.55 7.39 -7.55
N LEU A 114 15.79 6.85 -8.52
CA LEU A 114 14.69 5.91 -8.27
C LEU A 114 15.11 4.44 -8.34
N ASN A 115 16.32 4.17 -8.84
CA ASN A 115 16.88 2.84 -8.93
C ASN A 115 17.71 2.50 -7.69
N ASN A 116 17.19 1.60 -6.85
CA ASN A 116 17.89 1.07 -5.69
C ASN A 116 18.96 0.03 -6.05
N THR A 117 19.01 -0.44 -7.31
CA THR A 117 19.99 -1.46 -7.74
C THR A 117 21.43 -1.05 -7.45
N LYS A 118 21.73 0.25 -7.46
CA LYS A 118 23.06 0.81 -7.16
C LYS A 118 23.55 0.57 -5.73
N PHE A 119 22.67 0.22 -4.80
CA PHE A 119 23.02 -0.05 -3.40
C PHE A 119 23.23 -1.55 -3.12
N HIS A 120 23.02 -2.40 -4.12
CA HIS A 120 23.22 -3.84 -4.01
C HIS A 120 24.67 -4.18 -4.36
N THR A 121 25.26 -5.10 -3.61
CA THR A 121 26.70 -5.41 -3.68
C THR A 121 26.99 -6.80 -4.27
N GLY A 122 25.98 -7.45 -4.86
CA GLY A 122 26.10 -8.71 -5.56
C GLY A 122 25.01 -8.89 -6.61
N ASP A 123 25.30 -9.71 -7.63
CA ASP A 123 24.36 -10.09 -8.69
C ASP A 123 23.45 -11.23 -8.18
N VAL A 124 22.66 -10.94 -7.15
CA VAL A 124 21.71 -11.89 -6.59
C VAL A 124 20.35 -11.24 -6.50
N ILE A 125 19.33 -11.83 -7.13
CA ILE A 125 17.94 -11.40 -6.97
C ILE A 125 17.27 -12.26 -5.92
N TYR A 126 16.68 -11.61 -4.92
CA TYR A 126 15.72 -12.23 -4.01
C TYR A 126 14.31 -11.84 -4.44
N TYR A 127 13.59 -12.83 -4.98
CA TYR A 127 12.17 -12.70 -5.27
C TYR A 127 11.35 -13.39 -4.18
N ASN A 128 11.08 -12.64 -3.11
CA ASN A 128 10.26 -13.07 -1.99
C ASN A 128 8.76 -13.01 -2.36
N ARG A 129 8.37 -13.88 -3.28
CA ARG A 129 7.14 -13.80 -4.08
C ARG A 129 5.87 -13.81 -3.24
N VAL A 130 4.99 -12.85 -3.52
CA VAL A 130 3.62 -12.85 -3.00
C VAL A 130 2.77 -13.92 -3.71
N PRO A 131 1.91 -14.67 -2.99
CA PRO A 131 0.94 -15.56 -3.62
C PRO A 131 -0.10 -14.81 -4.47
N LYS A 132 -0.42 -15.39 -5.63
CA LYS A 132 -1.50 -14.96 -6.55
C LYS A 132 -1.32 -13.61 -7.22
N THR A 133 -0.09 -13.10 -7.28
CA THR A 133 0.31 -11.90 -8.03
C THR A 133 0.92 -12.25 -9.40
N GLY A 134 0.65 -13.46 -9.92
CA GLY A 134 1.27 -13.96 -11.16
C GLY A 134 2.74 -14.33 -11.00
N SER A 135 3.13 -14.76 -9.81
CA SER A 135 4.53 -15.06 -9.48
C SER A 135 5.11 -16.23 -10.26
N GLU A 136 4.32 -17.25 -10.62
CA GLU A 136 4.77 -18.33 -11.52
C GLU A 136 5.14 -17.80 -12.91
N THR A 137 4.37 -16.84 -13.46
CA THR A 137 4.69 -16.23 -14.76
C THR A 137 6.03 -15.49 -14.71
N LEU A 138 6.31 -14.75 -13.63
CA LEU A 138 7.59 -14.04 -13.49
C LEU A 138 8.75 -15.03 -13.28
N THR A 139 8.56 -16.08 -12.49
CA THR A 139 9.58 -17.13 -12.30
C THR A 139 9.90 -17.82 -13.61
N GLU A 140 8.89 -18.22 -14.40
CA GLU A 140 9.11 -18.81 -15.73
C GLU A 140 9.83 -17.84 -16.69
N LEU A 141 9.51 -16.54 -16.63
CA LEU A 141 10.23 -15.53 -17.40
C LEU A 141 11.71 -15.46 -17.00
N MET A 142 12.01 -15.46 -15.69
CA MET A 142 13.39 -15.44 -15.18
C MET A 142 14.16 -16.73 -15.53
N ILE A 143 13.52 -17.90 -15.54
CA ILE A 143 14.15 -19.15 -15.97
C ILE A 143 14.65 -19.03 -17.42
N ARG A 144 13.78 -18.59 -18.34
CA ARG A 144 14.16 -18.44 -19.75
C ARG A 144 15.16 -17.31 -19.99
N LEU A 145 15.05 -16.23 -19.22
CA LEU A 145 16.04 -15.17 -19.24
C LEU A 145 17.37 -15.65 -18.66
N GLY A 146 17.38 -16.60 -17.73
CA GLY A 146 18.58 -17.25 -17.19
C GLY A 146 19.37 -17.97 -18.27
N GLU A 147 18.68 -18.66 -19.18
CA GLU A 147 19.29 -19.28 -20.36
C GLU A 147 19.90 -18.23 -21.30
N LYS A 148 19.17 -17.13 -21.58
CA LYS A 148 19.60 -16.06 -22.51
C LYS A 148 20.72 -15.18 -21.94
N ASN A 149 20.62 -14.84 -20.66
CA ASN A 149 21.48 -13.87 -20.00
C ASN A 149 22.52 -14.56 -19.11
N HIS A 150 22.57 -15.90 -19.04
CA HIS A 150 23.55 -16.67 -18.26
C HIS A 150 23.51 -16.33 -16.75
N PHE A 151 22.42 -16.73 -16.09
CA PHE A 151 22.30 -16.70 -14.63
C PHE A 151 21.54 -17.93 -14.11
N GLN A 152 21.92 -18.38 -12.92
CA GLN A 152 21.30 -19.49 -12.23
C GLN A 152 19.93 -19.09 -11.67
N ASN A 153 18.97 -20.01 -11.72
CA ASN A 153 17.66 -19.85 -11.08
C ASN A 153 17.42 -21.00 -10.10
N ASP A 154 16.99 -20.68 -8.89
CA ASP A 154 16.51 -21.67 -7.92
C ASP A 154 15.24 -21.16 -7.21
N ARG A 155 14.43 -22.09 -6.73
CA ARG A 155 13.18 -21.82 -6.03
C ARG A 155 12.97 -22.76 -4.86
N ALA A 156 12.39 -22.24 -3.78
CA ALA A 156 11.91 -23.05 -2.68
C ALA A 156 10.94 -24.15 -3.20
N PRO A 157 11.03 -25.38 -2.66
CA PRO A 157 10.11 -26.45 -3.00
C PRO A 157 8.70 -26.15 -2.48
N PHE A 158 7.69 -26.75 -3.09
CA PHE A 158 6.28 -26.56 -2.70
C PHE A 158 6.00 -26.92 -1.23
N SER A 159 6.74 -27.89 -0.68
CA SER A 159 6.63 -28.32 0.72
C SER A 159 7.19 -27.31 1.72
N LYS A 160 7.98 -26.32 1.30
CA LYS A 160 8.57 -25.34 2.20
C LYS A 160 7.47 -24.41 2.76
N PRO A 161 7.31 -24.32 4.09
CA PRO A 161 6.35 -23.40 4.70
C PRO A 161 6.64 -21.95 4.37
N VAL A 162 5.61 -21.11 4.34
CA VAL A 162 5.77 -19.67 4.13
C VAL A 162 6.57 -19.05 5.27
N GLY A 163 7.60 -18.29 4.93
CA GLY A 163 8.44 -17.56 5.87
C GLY A 163 7.78 -16.32 6.45
N VAL A 164 6.74 -16.49 7.28
CA VAL A 164 6.00 -15.36 7.87
C VAL A 164 6.73 -14.78 9.09
N TYR A 165 7.13 -15.64 10.02
CA TYR A 165 7.75 -15.24 11.29
C TYR A 165 9.04 -15.98 11.55
N TRP A 166 10.14 -15.28 11.32
CA TRP A 166 11.47 -15.75 11.62
C TRP A 166 12.11 -14.77 12.59
N ASP A 167 12.67 -15.30 13.67
CA ASP A 167 13.59 -14.53 14.49
C ASP A 167 14.83 -14.15 13.67
N VAL A 168 15.67 -13.30 14.25
CA VAL A 168 16.86 -12.76 13.57
C VAL A 168 17.84 -13.88 13.19
N GLU A 169 17.94 -14.92 14.01
CA GLU A 169 18.86 -16.03 13.79
C GLU A 169 18.39 -16.93 12.64
N ARG A 170 17.10 -17.26 12.58
CA ARG A 170 16.52 -17.99 11.46
C ARG A 170 16.59 -17.19 10.15
N GLN A 171 16.41 -15.88 10.22
CA GLN A 171 16.66 -14.98 9.07
C GLN A 171 18.12 -15.09 8.60
N ARG A 172 19.09 -15.02 9.51
CA ARG A 172 20.52 -15.19 9.19
C ARG A 172 20.79 -16.52 8.50
N GLN A 173 20.33 -17.62 9.11
CA GLN A 173 20.50 -18.97 8.58
C GLN A 173 19.91 -19.13 7.18
N GLU A 174 18.72 -18.56 6.95
CA GLU A 174 18.08 -18.61 5.64
C GLU A 174 18.84 -17.77 4.59
N ALA A 175 19.32 -16.58 4.97
CA ALA A 175 20.12 -15.74 4.08
C ALA A 175 21.44 -16.43 3.69
N GLU A 176 22.15 -17.04 4.66
CA GLU A 176 23.38 -17.81 4.44
C GLU A 176 23.11 -19.01 3.52
N ARG A 177 22.07 -19.80 3.81
CA ARG A 177 21.66 -20.95 2.99
C ARG A 177 21.38 -20.55 1.54
N ILE A 178 20.71 -19.42 1.31
CA ILE A 178 20.44 -18.95 -0.06
C ILE A 178 21.74 -18.56 -0.77
N MET A 179 22.70 -17.96 -0.07
CA MET A 179 23.99 -17.62 -0.67
C MET A 179 24.84 -18.85 -0.99
N GLU A 180 24.77 -19.90 -0.17
CA GLU A 180 25.44 -21.17 -0.43
C GLU A 180 24.92 -21.89 -1.68
N LEU A 181 23.67 -21.62 -2.08
CA LEU A 181 23.11 -22.16 -3.32
C LEU A 181 23.65 -21.51 -4.59
N GLN A 182 24.31 -20.35 -4.47
CA GLN A 182 24.85 -19.65 -5.63
C GLN A 182 26.12 -20.35 -6.13
N GLU A 183 26.02 -20.96 -7.31
CA GLU A 183 27.15 -21.57 -8.02
C GLU A 183 27.67 -20.64 -9.13
N ASP A 184 26.78 -19.88 -9.77
CA ASP A 184 27.11 -18.98 -10.87
C ASP A 184 27.40 -17.54 -10.41
N SER A 185 28.02 -16.75 -11.31
CA SER A 185 28.28 -15.32 -11.09
C SER A 185 27.03 -14.47 -10.84
N ALA A 186 25.86 -14.93 -11.30
CA ALA A 186 24.58 -14.26 -11.11
C ALA A 186 23.50 -15.28 -10.77
N PHE A 187 22.63 -14.95 -9.82
CA PHE A 187 21.69 -15.90 -9.23
C PHE A 187 20.32 -15.27 -8.92
N VAL A 188 19.25 -16.02 -9.17
CA VAL A 188 17.89 -15.67 -8.78
C VAL A 188 17.38 -16.72 -7.80
N TYR A 189 16.96 -16.28 -6.62
CA TYR A 189 16.28 -17.13 -5.65
C TYR A 189 14.82 -16.71 -5.45
N VAL A 190 13.92 -17.69 -5.46
CA VAL A 190 12.47 -17.47 -5.40
C VAL A 190 11.83 -18.23 -4.23
N GLU A 191 11.19 -17.52 -3.31
CA GLU A 191 10.53 -18.14 -2.14
C GLU A 191 9.31 -17.36 -1.65
N HIS A 192 8.33 -18.07 -1.09
CA HIS A 192 7.27 -17.45 -0.29
C HIS A 192 7.78 -17.10 1.12
N MET A 193 8.37 -15.92 1.28
CA MET A 193 8.83 -15.42 2.58
C MET A 193 8.62 -13.91 2.71
N ASN A 194 8.56 -13.42 3.95
CA ASN A 194 8.54 -12.00 4.22
C ASN A 194 9.91 -11.36 3.93
N TYR A 195 9.91 -10.04 3.73
CA TYR A 195 11.13 -9.27 3.56
C TYR A 195 12.07 -9.45 4.77
N MET A 196 13.34 -9.66 4.46
CA MET A 196 14.41 -9.88 5.43
C MET A 196 15.51 -8.86 5.21
N ASN A 197 15.91 -8.16 6.27
CA ASN A 197 17.01 -7.21 6.18
C ASN A 197 18.34 -7.96 6.41
N VAL A 198 19.12 -8.15 5.35
CA VAL A 198 20.39 -8.89 5.43
C VAL A 198 21.59 -8.04 5.83
N ARG A 199 21.45 -6.71 5.95
CA ARG A 199 22.53 -5.80 6.40
C ARG A 199 23.18 -6.20 7.72
N PRO A 200 22.42 -6.57 8.77
CA PRO A 200 23.00 -6.93 10.06
C PRO A 200 23.83 -8.23 10.01
N PHE A 201 23.68 -9.04 8.96
CA PHE A 201 24.36 -10.32 8.82
C PHE A 201 25.71 -10.21 8.11
N HIS A 202 26.12 -8.99 7.71
CA HIS A 202 27.35 -8.75 6.94
C HIS A 202 27.40 -9.51 5.61
N LEU A 203 26.24 -9.85 5.06
CA LEU A 203 26.09 -10.53 3.78
C LEU A 203 25.92 -9.51 2.63
N PRO A 204 26.33 -9.86 1.39
CA PRO A 204 26.05 -9.05 0.20
C PRO A 204 24.57 -8.65 0.10
N GLN A 205 24.30 -7.39 -0.22
CA GLN A 205 22.93 -6.91 -0.37
C GLN A 205 22.34 -7.45 -1.69
N PRO A 206 21.27 -8.25 -1.66
CA PRO A 206 20.61 -8.76 -2.86
C PRO A 206 19.69 -7.70 -3.46
N ILE A 207 19.38 -7.86 -4.72
CA ILE A 207 18.36 -7.10 -5.46
C ILE A 207 16.98 -7.67 -5.10
N TYR A 208 16.23 -6.94 -4.27
CA TYR A 208 14.83 -7.31 -4.02
C TYR A 208 13.93 -6.86 -5.17
N ILE A 209 13.13 -7.79 -5.68
CA ILE A 209 12.06 -7.50 -6.62
C ILE A 209 10.76 -8.13 -6.12
N ASN A 210 9.62 -7.61 -6.55
CA ASN A 210 8.36 -8.28 -6.27
C ASN A 210 7.25 -7.92 -7.27
N MET A 211 6.10 -8.57 -7.12
CA MET A 211 4.88 -8.30 -7.86
C MET A 211 3.71 -8.12 -6.92
N ILE A 212 2.91 -7.08 -7.16
CA ILE A 212 1.64 -6.83 -6.47
C ILE A 212 0.44 -7.05 -7.40
N ARG A 213 -0.76 -7.08 -6.82
CA ARG A 213 -2.04 -7.17 -7.53
C ARG A 213 -3.11 -6.42 -6.74
N ASP A 214 -4.23 -6.07 -7.37
CA ASP A 214 -5.42 -5.63 -6.65
C ASP A 214 -5.70 -6.55 -5.43
N PRO A 215 -5.74 -5.99 -4.20
CA PRO A 215 -5.82 -6.78 -2.97
C PRO A 215 -7.02 -7.73 -2.93
N VAL A 216 -8.19 -7.30 -3.39
CA VAL A 216 -9.43 -8.08 -3.36
C VAL A 216 -9.39 -9.18 -4.41
N GLU A 217 -9.01 -8.87 -5.65
CA GLU A 217 -8.88 -9.86 -6.72
C GLU A 217 -7.84 -10.94 -6.40
N ARG A 218 -6.77 -10.57 -5.67
CA ARG A 218 -5.74 -11.48 -5.19
C ARG A 218 -6.30 -12.46 -4.15
N VAL A 219 -7.04 -11.97 -3.16
CA VAL A 219 -7.69 -12.81 -2.13
C VAL A 219 -8.73 -13.75 -2.75
N ILE A 220 -9.57 -13.26 -3.66
CA ILE A 220 -10.49 -14.10 -4.42
C ILE A 220 -9.72 -15.18 -5.20
N SER A 221 -8.62 -14.79 -5.85
CA SER A 221 -7.79 -15.74 -6.60
C SER A 221 -7.17 -16.81 -5.71
N TRP A 222 -6.79 -16.49 -4.47
CA TRP A 222 -6.28 -17.45 -3.50
C TRP A 222 -7.39 -18.40 -3.04
N PHE A 223 -8.55 -17.86 -2.66
CA PHE A 223 -9.68 -18.63 -2.16
C PHE A 223 -10.07 -19.78 -3.10
N TYR A 224 -10.18 -19.48 -4.39
CA TYR A 224 -10.50 -20.52 -5.38
C TYR A 224 -9.29 -21.39 -5.75
N TYR A 225 -8.06 -20.88 -5.64
CA TYR A 225 -6.85 -21.65 -5.93
C TYR A 225 -6.62 -22.79 -4.92
N ILE A 226 -6.82 -22.53 -3.62
CA ILE A 226 -6.60 -23.57 -2.60
C ILE A 226 -7.64 -24.70 -2.67
N ARG A 227 -8.69 -24.52 -3.47
CA ARG A 227 -9.79 -25.46 -3.71
C ARG A 227 -9.71 -26.19 -5.04
N THR A 228 -8.64 -25.98 -5.82
CA THR A 228 -8.52 -26.66 -7.11
C THR A 228 -7.99 -28.09 -6.94
N PRO A 229 -8.38 -29.03 -7.82
CA PRO A 229 -7.93 -30.42 -7.74
C PRO A 229 -6.40 -30.56 -7.72
N TRP A 230 -5.69 -29.85 -8.61
CA TRP A 230 -4.23 -29.93 -8.71
C TRP A 230 -3.52 -29.41 -7.45
N ASN A 231 -4.06 -28.39 -6.80
CA ASN A 231 -3.49 -27.90 -5.54
C ASN A 231 -3.72 -28.90 -4.41
N SER A 232 -4.89 -29.54 -4.38
CA SER A 232 -5.18 -30.58 -3.40
C SER A 232 -4.32 -31.84 -3.56
N VAL A 233 -4.00 -32.25 -4.79
CA VAL A 233 -3.05 -33.35 -5.03
C VAL A 233 -1.68 -33.02 -4.46
N ARG A 234 -1.12 -31.83 -4.77
CA ARG A 234 0.17 -31.40 -4.21
C ARG A 234 0.15 -31.27 -2.68
N ASN A 235 -0.96 -30.79 -2.11
CA ASN A 235 -1.10 -30.72 -0.65
C ASN A 235 -1.21 -32.11 -0.01
N PHE A 236 -1.80 -33.09 -0.70
CA PHE A 236 -1.86 -34.47 -0.23
C PHE A 236 -0.47 -35.10 -0.18
N GLU A 237 0.39 -34.83 -1.17
CA GLU A 237 1.79 -35.30 -1.17
C GLU A 237 2.58 -34.79 0.05
N VAL A 238 2.24 -33.61 0.57
CA VAL A 238 2.90 -33.01 1.75
C VAL A 238 2.25 -33.42 3.07
N SER A 239 0.91 -33.42 3.14
CA SER A 239 0.16 -33.58 4.39
C SER A 239 -0.45 -34.97 4.61
N GLY A 240 -0.49 -35.80 3.58
CA GLY A 240 -1.18 -37.10 3.57
C GLY A 240 -2.69 -37.01 3.72
N LYS A 241 -3.31 -35.82 3.61
CA LYS A 241 -4.74 -35.61 3.85
C LYS A 241 -5.39 -34.75 2.78
N PHE A 242 -6.56 -35.17 2.32
CA PHE A 242 -7.43 -34.33 1.51
C PHE A 242 -8.35 -33.48 2.40
N PRO A 243 -8.66 -32.24 2.00
CA PRO A 243 -9.74 -31.47 2.63
C PRO A 243 -11.09 -32.17 2.50
N ASN A 244 -12.02 -31.85 3.41
CA ASN A 244 -13.40 -32.35 3.34
C ASN A 244 -14.14 -31.80 2.11
N ARG A 245 -15.19 -32.50 1.66
CA ARG A 245 -16.05 -32.07 0.54
C ARG A 245 -16.56 -30.62 0.69
N THR A 246 -16.85 -30.18 1.91
CA THR A 246 -17.31 -28.82 2.21
C THR A 246 -16.27 -27.75 1.85
N HIS A 247 -14.98 -28.05 1.93
CA HIS A 247 -13.91 -27.14 1.48
C HIS A 247 -14.06 -26.79 0.00
N PHE A 248 -14.26 -27.80 -0.84
CA PHE A 248 -14.31 -27.67 -2.29
C PHE A 248 -15.57 -26.98 -2.82
N LEU A 249 -16.70 -27.16 -2.12
CA LEU A 249 -17.99 -26.57 -2.50
C LEU A 249 -18.20 -25.15 -1.97
N LYS A 250 -17.28 -24.65 -1.14
CA LYS A 250 -17.46 -23.38 -0.46
C LYS A 250 -17.47 -22.21 -1.43
N ASN A 251 -18.48 -21.35 -1.30
CA ASN A 251 -18.64 -20.14 -2.10
C ASN A 251 -17.95 -18.96 -1.40
N PHE A 252 -17.28 -18.11 -2.17
CA PHE A 252 -16.57 -16.95 -1.63
C PHE A 252 -17.52 -15.88 -1.09
N GLU A 253 -18.61 -15.59 -1.79
CA GLU A 253 -19.59 -14.58 -1.36
C GLU A 253 -20.24 -14.97 -0.04
N ASP A 254 -20.68 -16.23 0.06
CA ASP A 254 -21.25 -16.76 1.30
C ASP A 254 -20.22 -16.68 2.43
N CYS A 255 -18.98 -17.10 2.19
CA CYS A 255 -17.88 -17.04 3.17
C CYS A 255 -17.66 -15.63 3.74
N VAL A 256 -17.74 -14.60 2.89
CA VAL A 256 -17.65 -13.20 3.31
C VAL A 256 -18.87 -12.76 4.10
N LEU A 257 -20.08 -13.09 3.62
CA LEU A 257 -21.34 -12.69 4.28
C LEU A 257 -21.53 -13.36 5.64
N THR A 258 -21.14 -14.63 5.78
CA THR A 258 -21.22 -15.37 7.05
C THR A 258 -20.03 -15.09 7.97
N SER A 259 -19.03 -14.34 7.51
CA SER A 259 -17.80 -14.05 8.28
C SER A 259 -17.08 -15.31 8.76
N ASP A 260 -16.96 -16.29 7.86
CA ASP A 260 -16.24 -17.53 8.12
C ASP A 260 -14.76 -17.23 8.43
N PRO A 261 -14.08 -18.03 9.27
CA PRO A 261 -12.72 -17.73 9.75
C PRO A 261 -11.72 -17.31 8.66
N GLU A 262 -11.71 -17.98 7.50
CA GLU A 262 -10.80 -17.66 6.39
C GLU A 262 -11.15 -16.38 5.61
N CYS A 263 -12.38 -15.85 5.78
CA CYS A 263 -12.91 -14.65 5.11
C CYS A 263 -13.16 -13.50 6.09
N ARG A 264 -12.59 -13.55 7.31
CA ARG A 264 -12.61 -12.42 8.26
C ARG A 264 -11.53 -11.42 7.92
N TYR A 265 -11.91 -10.15 7.81
CA TYR A 265 -11.02 -9.04 7.42
C TYR A 265 -11.09 -7.88 8.43
N HIS A 266 -11.07 -8.20 9.72
CA HIS A 266 -11.16 -7.20 10.78
C HIS A 266 -9.83 -6.45 10.94
N TYR A 267 -9.90 -5.14 11.09
CA TYR A 267 -8.73 -4.31 11.41
C TYR A 267 -7.99 -4.84 12.65
N GLY A 268 -6.66 -4.90 12.59
CA GLY A 268 -5.81 -5.31 13.70
C GLY A 268 -5.77 -6.81 13.98
N LEU A 269 -6.38 -7.64 13.12
CA LEU A 269 -6.38 -9.10 13.30
C LEU A 269 -4.94 -9.64 13.30
N MET A 270 -4.59 -10.41 14.34
CA MET A 270 -3.26 -11.02 14.54
C MET A 270 -3.22 -12.42 13.92
N PHE A 271 -2.05 -13.04 13.73
CA PHE A 271 -2.01 -14.39 13.13
C PHE A 271 -2.54 -15.47 14.07
N LYS A 272 -2.39 -15.30 15.38
CA LYS A 272 -3.00 -16.23 16.36
C LYS A 272 -4.52 -16.33 16.21
N ASP A 273 -5.15 -15.26 15.71
CA ASP A 273 -6.60 -15.13 15.54
C ASP A 273 -7.03 -15.44 14.09
N ASP A 274 -6.06 -15.69 13.20
CA ASP A 274 -6.27 -15.81 11.75
C ASP A 274 -5.37 -16.86 11.10
N PRO A 275 -5.92 -17.99 10.64
CA PRO A 275 -5.15 -18.98 9.89
C PRO A 275 -4.75 -18.49 8.48
N GLY A 276 -5.20 -17.31 8.04
CA GLY A 276 -5.05 -16.80 6.67
C GLY A 276 -3.98 -15.73 6.49
N ASP A 277 -2.70 -16.12 6.47
CA ASP A 277 -1.57 -15.26 6.07
C ASP A 277 -1.73 -14.64 4.66
N HIS A 278 -2.39 -15.38 3.78
CA HIS A 278 -2.64 -15.02 2.38
C HIS A 278 -3.42 -13.73 2.18
N LYS A 279 -4.04 -13.14 3.21
CA LYS A 279 -4.86 -11.92 3.09
C LYS A 279 -4.03 -10.66 2.84
N ARG A 280 -2.73 -10.70 3.14
CA ARG A 280 -1.89 -9.50 3.26
C ARG A 280 -0.76 -9.59 2.26
N GLN A 281 -0.77 -8.73 1.24
CA GLN A 281 0.42 -8.64 0.38
C GLN A 281 1.47 -7.72 1.00
N SER A 282 1.04 -6.67 1.71
CA SER A 282 1.95 -5.74 2.40
C SER A 282 2.90 -6.45 3.39
N LEU A 283 2.43 -7.52 4.02
CA LEU A 283 3.20 -8.37 4.93
C LEU A 283 4.54 -8.85 4.34
N PHE A 284 4.51 -9.28 3.07
CA PHE A 284 5.71 -9.74 2.35
C PHE A 284 6.75 -8.62 2.16
N PHE A 285 6.36 -7.36 2.27
CA PHE A 285 7.26 -6.20 2.17
C PHE A 285 7.59 -5.61 3.54
N CYS A 286 6.68 -5.69 4.50
CA CYS A 286 6.89 -5.19 5.86
C CYS A 286 7.99 -5.97 6.58
N GLY A 287 8.01 -7.29 6.40
CA GLY A 287 9.02 -8.19 6.98
C GLY A 287 8.54 -8.91 8.24
N HIS A 288 9.49 -9.34 9.07
CA HIS A 288 9.24 -10.20 10.22
C HIS A 288 9.02 -9.45 11.55
N SER A 289 8.91 -8.11 11.52
CA SER A 289 8.73 -7.32 12.74
C SER A 289 7.31 -7.48 13.30
N PRO A 290 7.12 -7.48 14.64
CA PRO A 290 5.78 -7.50 15.25
C PRO A 290 4.84 -6.37 14.79
N ILE A 291 5.38 -5.23 14.34
CA ILE A 291 4.56 -4.13 13.78
C ILE A 291 3.86 -4.54 12.47
N CYS A 292 4.38 -5.54 11.78
CA CYS A 292 3.81 -6.11 10.55
C CYS A 292 2.65 -7.07 10.81
N GLU A 293 2.47 -7.48 12.07
CA GLU A 293 1.48 -8.46 12.47
C GLU A 293 0.03 -7.98 12.33
N PRO A 294 -0.35 -6.78 12.75
CA PRO A 294 -1.76 -6.43 12.79
C PRO A 294 -2.30 -6.14 11.38
N PHE A 295 -3.35 -6.85 10.95
CA PHE A 295 -3.96 -6.67 9.63
C PHE A 295 -4.45 -5.24 9.39
N ASN A 296 -4.21 -4.73 8.18
CA ASN A 296 -4.78 -3.48 7.69
C ASN A 296 -4.49 -2.28 8.63
N THR A 297 -3.29 -2.20 9.21
CA THR A 297 -2.89 -1.13 10.12
C THR A 297 -1.90 -0.14 9.50
N PRO A 298 -1.94 1.15 9.87
CA PRO A 298 -1.01 2.16 9.33
C PRO A 298 0.46 1.82 9.59
N GLY A 299 0.78 1.29 10.78
CA GLY A 299 2.16 0.95 11.16
C GLY A 299 2.76 -0.13 10.26
N ALA A 300 2.00 -1.18 9.95
CA ALA A 300 2.44 -2.24 9.04
C ALA A 300 2.67 -1.70 7.61
N ILE A 301 1.74 -0.87 7.10
CA ILE A 301 1.86 -0.32 5.75
C ILE A 301 3.01 0.67 5.63
N GLU A 302 3.18 1.58 6.59
CA GLU A 302 4.26 2.55 6.54
C GLU A 302 5.62 1.83 6.59
N LYS A 303 5.74 0.79 7.42
CA LYS A 303 6.95 -0.05 7.44
C LYS A 303 7.19 -0.76 6.11
N ALA A 304 6.13 -1.29 5.48
CA ALA A 304 6.22 -1.89 4.14
C ALA A 304 6.67 -0.88 3.08
N LYS A 305 6.06 0.31 3.04
CA LYS A 305 6.43 1.41 2.12
C LYS A 305 7.89 1.81 2.28
N GLN A 306 8.36 1.96 3.52
CA GLN A 306 9.76 2.28 3.83
C GLN A 306 10.73 1.23 3.30
N ASN A 307 10.43 -0.06 3.50
CA ASN A 307 11.28 -1.13 2.97
C ASN A 307 11.25 -1.14 1.43
N VAL A 308 10.08 -0.90 0.80
CA VAL A 308 9.99 -0.78 -0.66
C VAL A 308 10.87 0.34 -1.20
N GLU A 309 10.80 1.54 -0.62
CA GLU A 309 11.64 2.66 -1.06
C GLU A 309 13.12 2.44 -0.80
N ARG A 310 13.48 1.74 0.28
CA ARG A 310 14.88 1.55 0.65
C ARG A 310 15.54 0.39 -0.09
N ASP A 311 14.83 -0.73 -0.26
CA ASP A 311 15.44 -2.03 -0.55
C ASP A 311 14.98 -2.67 -1.85
N PHE A 312 13.75 -2.38 -2.30
CA PHE A 312 13.23 -3.00 -3.51
C PHE A 312 13.65 -2.20 -4.73
N SER A 313 14.24 -2.87 -5.72
CA SER A 313 14.56 -2.26 -7.00
C SER A 313 13.26 -2.00 -7.77
N VAL A 314 12.52 -3.05 -8.12
CA VAL A 314 11.27 -2.95 -8.88
C VAL A 314 10.16 -3.75 -8.20
N VAL A 315 9.00 -3.12 -8.02
CA VAL A 315 7.76 -3.76 -7.60
C VAL A 315 6.74 -3.59 -8.72
N GLY A 316 6.49 -4.65 -9.47
CA GLY A 316 5.66 -4.63 -10.68
C GLY A 316 4.20 -5.02 -10.45
N SER A 317 3.38 -4.90 -11.51
CA SER A 317 2.03 -5.48 -11.57
C SER A 317 1.72 -5.97 -12.98
N TRP A 318 1.15 -7.17 -13.10
CA TRP A 318 0.66 -7.68 -14.40
C TRP A 318 -0.58 -6.94 -14.92
N GLU A 319 -1.15 -6.02 -14.14
CA GLU A 319 -2.18 -5.09 -14.63
C GLU A 319 -1.57 -4.03 -15.56
N ASP A 320 -0.26 -3.77 -15.46
CA ASP A 320 0.52 -2.91 -16.37
C ASP A 320 1.75 -3.65 -16.87
N VAL A 321 1.53 -4.71 -17.65
CA VAL A 321 2.58 -5.61 -18.15
C VAL A 321 3.72 -4.85 -18.83
N ASN A 322 3.40 -3.98 -19.80
CA ASN A 322 4.40 -3.25 -20.57
C ASN A 322 5.26 -2.35 -19.67
N VAL A 323 4.63 -1.62 -18.76
CA VAL A 323 5.32 -0.76 -17.79
C VAL A 323 6.26 -1.59 -16.93
N THR A 324 5.77 -2.70 -16.39
CA THR A 324 6.55 -3.60 -15.52
C THR A 324 7.78 -4.15 -16.25
N LEU A 325 7.61 -4.70 -17.44
CA LEU A 325 8.71 -5.28 -18.22
C LEU A 325 9.73 -4.21 -18.64
N THR A 326 9.27 -3.03 -19.09
CA THR A 326 10.18 -1.92 -19.44
C THR A 326 11.01 -1.47 -18.24
N VAL A 327 10.40 -1.34 -17.05
CA VAL A 327 11.13 -0.92 -15.84
C VAL A 327 12.14 -1.98 -15.41
N LEU A 328 11.75 -3.26 -15.35
CA LEU A 328 12.65 -4.37 -15.02
C LEU A 328 13.87 -4.41 -15.95
N GLU A 329 13.63 -4.34 -17.25
CA GLU A 329 14.65 -4.41 -18.29
C GLU A 329 15.67 -3.25 -18.21
N ASN A 330 15.22 -2.05 -17.82
CA ASN A 330 16.10 -0.89 -17.69
C ASN A 330 16.80 -0.79 -16.33
N TYR A 331 16.16 -1.23 -15.24
CA TYR A 331 16.69 -1.07 -13.88
C TYR A 331 17.56 -2.24 -13.44
N ILE A 332 17.36 -3.42 -14.03
CA ILE A 332 18.06 -4.67 -13.72
C ILE A 332 18.45 -5.40 -15.03
N PRO A 333 19.20 -4.76 -15.94
CA PRO A 333 19.46 -5.30 -17.29
C PRO A 333 20.26 -6.61 -17.29
N ARG A 334 21.11 -6.85 -16.27
CA ARG A 334 21.87 -8.11 -16.13
C ARG A 334 20.97 -9.35 -16.13
N PHE A 335 19.75 -9.21 -15.62
CA PHE A 335 18.77 -10.29 -15.49
C PHE A 335 17.62 -10.14 -16.49
N PHE A 336 17.14 -8.93 -16.76
CA PHE A 336 15.90 -8.68 -17.50
C PHE A 336 16.07 -8.14 -18.92
N LYS A 337 17.30 -8.07 -19.46
CA LYS A 337 17.50 -7.70 -20.87
C LYS A 337 16.79 -8.70 -21.79
N GLY A 338 15.98 -8.20 -22.73
CA GLY A 338 15.17 -8.99 -23.64
C GLY A 338 13.87 -9.53 -23.03
N SER A 339 13.43 -9.03 -21.87
CA SER A 339 12.23 -9.51 -21.19
C SER A 339 10.96 -9.29 -22.01
N MET A 340 10.83 -8.11 -22.65
CA MET A 340 9.68 -7.77 -23.48
C MET A 340 9.58 -8.68 -24.71
N GLU A 341 10.71 -8.87 -25.39
CA GLU A 341 10.83 -9.75 -26.56
C GLU A 341 10.39 -11.17 -26.22
N LEU A 342 10.89 -11.73 -25.12
CA LEU A 342 10.60 -13.09 -24.69
C LEU A 342 9.14 -13.26 -24.24
N TYR A 343 8.57 -12.25 -23.58
CA TYR A 343 7.21 -12.30 -23.09
C TYR A 343 6.18 -12.29 -24.24
N TYR A 344 6.41 -11.44 -25.25
CA TYR A 344 5.52 -11.25 -26.40
C TYR A 344 5.88 -12.07 -27.64
N GLU A 345 6.85 -12.98 -27.54
CA GLU A 345 7.22 -13.84 -28.66
C GLU A 345 5.99 -14.62 -29.19
N PRO A 346 5.68 -14.61 -30.49
CA PRO A 346 4.41 -15.11 -31.02
C PRO A 346 4.10 -16.59 -30.76
N ILE A 347 5.11 -17.46 -30.73
CA ILE A 347 4.91 -18.92 -30.74
C ILE A 347 4.94 -19.50 -29.32
N ARG A 348 5.95 -19.13 -28.54
CA ARG A 348 6.30 -19.67 -27.23
C ARG A 348 6.25 -18.60 -26.12
N GLY A 349 5.95 -17.35 -26.46
CA GLY A 349 5.88 -16.23 -25.52
C GLY A 349 4.86 -16.45 -24.41
N LEU A 350 5.17 -15.91 -23.23
CA LEU A 350 4.38 -16.12 -22.02
C LEU A 350 3.05 -15.36 -22.06
N ALA A 351 2.93 -14.29 -22.84
CA ALA A 351 1.69 -13.55 -23.04
C ALA A 351 0.54 -14.44 -23.55
N PHE A 352 0.88 -15.48 -24.32
CA PHE A 352 -0.10 -16.34 -25.01
C PHE A 352 -0.33 -17.68 -24.30
N LYS A 353 0.42 -17.97 -23.22
CA LYS A 353 0.24 -19.18 -22.42
C LYS A 353 -0.88 -19.03 -21.40
N LYS A 354 -1.88 -19.90 -21.49
CA LYS A 354 -3.03 -19.95 -20.56
C LYS A 354 -2.76 -20.69 -19.24
N GLN A 355 -1.50 -20.94 -18.88
CA GLN A 355 -1.11 -21.85 -17.79
C GLN A 355 -1.60 -21.42 -16.40
N ASN A 356 -1.81 -20.13 -16.16
CA ASN A 356 -2.18 -19.58 -14.84
C ASN A 356 -3.66 -19.17 -14.71
N LEU A 357 -4.52 -19.53 -15.67
CA LEU A 357 -5.96 -19.30 -15.57
C LEU A 357 -6.58 -20.33 -14.61
N ASN A 358 -7.39 -19.85 -13.67
CA ASN A 358 -8.21 -20.73 -12.83
C ASN A 358 -9.66 -20.74 -13.37
N PRO A 359 -10.05 -21.75 -14.17
CA PRO A 359 -11.41 -21.84 -14.71
C PRO A 359 -12.46 -22.04 -13.61
N TRP A 360 -12.05 -22.44 -12.39
CA TRP A 360 -12.93 -22.64 -11.23
C TRP A 360 -13.23 -21.34 -10.47
N LYS A 361 -12.67 -20.20 -10.89
CA LYS A 361 -12.99 -18.89 -10.29
C LYS A 361 -14.27 -18.34 -10.92
N PRO A 362 -15.43 -18.35 -10.23
CA PRO A 362 -16.63 -17.69 -10.72
C PRO A 362 -16.48 -16.17 -10.72
N LYS A 363 -17.41 -15.50 -11.41
CA LYS A 363 -17.56 -14.05 -11.28
C LYS A 363 -18.11 -13.74 -9.89
N ILE A 364 -17.40 -12.85 -9.18
CA ILE A 364 -17.82 -12.34 -7.87
C ILE A 364 -18.55 -11.02 -8.04
N SER A 365 -19.66 -10.87 -7.33
CA SER A 365 -20.51 -9.70 -7.36
C SER A 365 -19.77 -8.44 -6.88
N GLU A 366 -20.05 -7.32 -7.54
CA GLU A 366 -19.41 -6.03 -7.19
C GLU A 366 -19.80 -5.56 -5.78
N ARG A 367 -20.97 -5.99 -5.29
CA ARG A 367 -21.41 -5.77 -3.89
C ARG A 367 -20.42 -6.38 -2.91
N ILE A 368 -20.03 -7.64 -3.10
CA ILE A 368 -19.08 -8.33 -2.22
C ILE A 368 -17.70 -7.69 -2.31
N LYS A 369 -17.24 -7.37 -3.52
CA LYS A 369 -15.96 -6.66 -3.69
C LYS A 369 -15.96 -5.33 -2.95
N ARG A 370 -17.05 -4.55 -3.00
CA ARG A 370 -17.17 -3.28 -2.27
C ARG A 370 -17.06 -3.46 -0.75
N ILE A 371 -17.72 -4.48 -0.19
CA ILE A 371 -17.60 -4.82 1.24
C ILE A 371 -16.14 -5.12 1.58
N MET A 372 -15.44 -5.89 0.75
CA MET A 372 -14.03 -6.17 0.98
C MET A 372 -13.14 -4.94 0.85
N ARG A 373 -13.32 -4.09 -0.17
CA ARG A 373 -12.51 -2.88 -0.34
C ARG A 373 -12.58 -1.98 0.88
N ALA A 374 -13.76 -1.87 1.51
CA ALA A 374 -13.94 -1.12 2.77
C ALA A 374 -13.12 -1.69 3.94
N ASN A 375 -12.80 -2.99 3.94
CA ASN A 375 -12.00 -3.66 4.96
C ASN A 375 -10.50 -3.80 4.59
N PHE A 376 -10.09 -3.35 3.40
CA PHE A 376 -8.74 -3.46 2.86
C PHE A 376 -8.10 -2.08 2.59
N THR A 377 -8.59 -1.03 3.25
CA THR A 377 -8.17 0.35 3.00
C THR A 377 -6.65 0.54 2.99
N GLN A 378 -5.95 -0.04 3.97
CA GLN A 378 -4.49 0.07 4.08
C GLN A 378 -3.76 -0.85 3.08
N GLU A 379 -4.30 -2.02 2.75
CA GLU A 379 -3.75 -2.85 1.66
C GLU A 379 -3.87 -2.14 0.30
N TYR A 380 -4.96 -1.37 0.07
CA TYR A 380 -5.12 -0.54 -1.12
C TYR A 380 -4.18 0.67 -1.12
N ASP A 381 -3.98 1.32 0.02
CA ASP A 381 -2.98 2.38 0.18
C ASP A 381 -1.57 1.88 -0.23
N PHE A 382 -1.17 0.70 0.27
CA PHE A 382 0.08 0.07 -0.14
C PHE A 382 0.13 -0.29 -1.64
N TYR A 383 -0.95 -0.87 -2.17
CA TYR A 383 -1.07 -1.23 -3.59
C TYR A 383 -0.87 -0.01 -4.51
N TYR A 384 -1.58 1.09 -4.24
CA TYR A 384 -1.48 2.30 -5.05
C TYR A 384 -0.13 2.99 -4.90
N PHE A 385 0.45 2.99 -3.71
CA PHE A 385 1.82 3.47 -3.50
C PHE A 385 2.82 2.74 -4.42
N CYS A 386 2.77 1.40 -4.46
CA CYS A 386 3.65 0.60 -5.33
C CYS A 386 3.41 0.89 -6.82
N LYS A 387 2.14 1.05 -7.23
CA LYS A 387 1.77 1.40 -8.62
C LYS A 387 2.31 2.76 -9.03
N GLN A 388 2.12 3.77 -8.20
CA GLN A 388 2.64 5.13 -8.43
C GLN A 388 4.17 5.12 -8.51
N ARG A 389 4.83 4.37 -7.62
CA ARG A 389 6.30 4.19 -7.68
C ARG A 389 6.73 3.57 -9.01
N LEU A 390 6.07 2.51 -9.46
CA LEU A 390 6.33 1.87 -10.75
C LEU A 390 6.17 2.85 -11.92
N TYR A 391 5.09 3.64 -11.94
CA TYR A 391 4.85 4.63 -12.97
C TYR A 391 5.90 5.75 -12.96
N ARG A 392 6.33 6.21 -11.79
CA ARG A 392 7.45 7.16 -11.67
C ARG A 392 8.74 6.60 -12.25
N GLN A 393 9.07 5.34 -11.96
CA GLN A 393 10.24 4.68 -12.54
C GLN A 393 10.14 4.61 -14.07
N TYR A 394 8.96 4.27 -14.60
CA TYR A 394 8.69 4.20 -16.04
C TYR A 394 8.82 5.55 -16.74
N PHE A 395 8.24 6.63 -16.19
CA PHE A 395 8.38 7.97 -16.75
C PHE A 395 9.80 8.51 -16.65
N ALA A 396 10.54 8.12 -15.61
CA ALA A 396 11.94 8.49 -15.47
C ALA A 396 12.81 7.92 -16.61
N ILE A 397 12.48 6.71 -17.10
CA ILE A 397 13.13 6.09 -18.26
C ILE A 397 12.67 6.77 -19.55
N ASN A 398 11.35 6.99 -19.68
CA ASN A 398 10.72 7.44 -20.92
C ASN A 398 10.43 8.95 -20.94
N ARG A 399 11.44 9.77 -20.62
CA ARG A 399 11.29 11.24 -20.51
C ARG A 399 10.81 11.94 -21.79
N HIS A 400 10.90 11.27 -22.94
CA HIS A 400 10.49 11.81 -24.25
C HIS A 400 9.01 11.53 -24.59
N LEU A 401 8.32 10.67 -23.84
CA LEU A 401 6.93 10.35 -24.11
C LEU A 401 6.01 11.47 -23.58
N HIS A 402 5.27 12.08 -24.50
CA HIS A 402 4.13 12.95 -24.19
C HIS A 402 2.87 12.08 -24.20
N PHE A 403 2.19 11.97 -23.05
CA PHE A 403 0.96 11.18 -22.87
C PHE A 403 -0.29 12.06 -22.88
#